data_AF-A0A9D8BSJ4-F1
#
_entry.id   AF-A0A9D8BSJ4-F1
#
_cell.length_a   1.000
_cell.length_b   1.000
_cell.length_c   1.000
_cell.angle_alpha   90.00
_cell.angle_beta   90.00
_cell.angle_gamma   90.00
#
_symmetry.space_group_name_H-M   'P 1'
#
loop_
_entity.id
_entity.type
_entity.pdbx_description
1 polymer ?
#
loop_
_entity_poly.entity_id
_entity_poly.type
_entity_poly.pdbx_seq_one_letter_code
_entity_poly.pdbx_strand_id
1 'polypeptide(L)'
;MSLSFLASLGEILAGFGSAIKEAMAALPIWAVRAGLAAMLLALAIWCLTLPRRYVMEDAKRSTWWNDPRRWAALVLAIQIALYLSL
;
A
#
# COMPACT_ATOMS: atom_id res chain seq x y z
N MET A 1 38.93 6.14 -0.32
CA MET A 1 37.69 6.59 -0.99
C MET A 1 37.94 8.03 -1.45
N SER A 2 38.03 8.28 -2.76
CA SER A 2 38.47 9.58 -3.29
C SER A 2 37.33 10.58 -3.37
N LEU A 3 37.65 11.87 -3.27
CA LEU A 3 36.70 12.98 -3.37
C LEU A 3 35.94 12.98 -4.71
N SER A 4 36.58 12.49 -5.78
CA SER A 4 35.99 12.27 -7.10
C SER A 4 34.88 11.22 -7.13
N PHE A 5 34.98 10.18 -6.30
CA PHE A 5 33.95 9.14 -6.20
C PHE A 5 32.68 9.67 -5.53
N LEU A 6 32.83 10.48 -4.47
CA LEU A 6 31.70 11.13 -3.80
C LEU A 6 31.00 12.14 -4.71
N ALA A 7 31.75 12.89 -5.51
CA ALA A 7 31.18 13.81 -6.51
C ALA A 7 30.36 13.07 -7.58
N SER A 8 30.90 11.97 -8.12
CA SER A 8 30.19 11.14 -9.10
C SER A 8 28.90 10.52 -8.54
N LEU A 9 28.94 10.02 -7.29
CA LEU A 9 27.71 9.56 -6.62
C LEU A 9 26.69 10.69 -6.42
N GLY A 10 27.15 11.89 -6.08
CA GLY A 10 26.30 13.08 -5.93
C GLY A 10 25.58 13.44 -7.23
N GLU A 11 26.27 13.42 -8.37
CA GLU A 11 25.67 13.68 -9.69
C GLU A 11 24.64 12.63 -10.08
N ILE A 12 24.94 11.34 -9.86
CA ILE A 12 24.01 10.24 -10.12
C ILE A 12 22.76 10.36 -9.25
N LEU A 13 22.93 10.62 -7.95
CA LEU A 13 21.81 10.80 -7.02
C LEU A 13 20.98 12.04 -7.37
N ALA A 14 21.61 13.13 -7.78
CA ALA A 14 20.91 14.34 -8.21
C ALA A 14 20.07 14.09 -9.47
N GLY A 15 20.64 13.42 -10.47
CA GLY A 15 19.93 13.04 -11.70
C GLY A 15 18.79 12.05 -11.46
N PHE A 16 18.98 11.11 -10.53
CA PHE A 16 17.92 10.20 -10.10
C PHE A 16 16.80 10.94 -9.36
N GLY A 17 17.17 11.87 -8.46
CA GLY A 17 16.23 12.69 -7.71
C GLY A 17 15.40 13.61 -8.60
N SER A 18 16.00 14.24 -9.62
CA SER A 18 15.27 15.06 -10.58
C SER A 18 14.32 14.23 -11.43
N ALA A 19 14.74 13.05 -11.89
CA ALA A 19 13.89 12.14 -12.65
C ALA A 19 12.66 11.68 -11.85
N ILE A 20 12.83 11.32 -10.57
CA ILE A 20 11.70 11.00 -9.69
C ILE A 20 10.77 12.21 -9.54
N LYS A 21 11.34 13.39 -9.29
CA LYS A 21 10.57 14.61 -9.07
C LYS A 21 9.72 14.97 -10.29
N GLU A 22 10.28 14.87 -11.49
CA GLU A 22 9.53 15.07 -12.74
C GLU A 22 8.44 14.02 -12.94
N ALA A 23 8.75 12.75 -12.69
CA ALA A 23 7.76 11.67 -12.78
C ALA A 23 6.60 11.87 -11.79
N MET A 24 6.88 12.30 -10.56
CA MET A 24 5.85 12.60 -9.57
C MET A 24 5.09 13.89 -9.89
N ALA A 25 5.73 14.90 -10.48
CA ALA A 25 5.06 16.13 -10.91
C ALA A 25 4.13 15.90 -12.09
N ALA A 26 4.46 14.94 -12.97
CA ALA A 26 3.61 14.55 -14.09
C ALA A 26 2.36 13.77 -13.65
N LEU A 27 2.37 13.16 -12.46
CA LEU A 27 1.24 12.41 -11.94
C LEU A 27 0.23 13.36 -11.28
N PRO A 28 -1.02 13.42 -11.77
CA PRO A 28 -2.03 14.22 -11.11
C PRO A 28 -2.37 13.60 -9.75
N ILE A 29 -2.60 14.44 -8.74
CA ILE A 29 -2.85 14.02 -7.35
C ILE A 29 -3.99 13.01 -7.25
N TRP A 30 -5.03 13.14 -8.09
CA TRP A 30 -6.14 12.20 -8.13
C TRP A 30 -5.73 10.80 -8.57
N ALA A 31 -4.73 10.65 -9.45
CA ALA A 31 -4.26 9.35 -9.92
C ALA A 31 -3.46 8.63 -8.82
N VAL A 32 -2.66 9.37 -8.05
CA VAL A 32 -1.99 8.83 -6.86
C VAL A 32 -3.02 8.38 -5.83
N ARG A 33 -4.05 9.21 -5.59
CA ARG A 33 -5.15 8.86 -4.68
C ARG A 33 -5.90 7.60 -5.14
N ALA A 34 -6.25 7.53 -6.42
CA ALA A 34 -6.93 6.39 -7.01
C ALA A 34 -6.08 5.11 -6.96
N GLY A 35 -4.77 5.21 -7.24
CA GLY A 35 -3.84 4.09 -7.14
C GLY A 35 -3.74 3.54 -5.72
N LEU A 36 -3.66 4.42 -4.72
CA LEU A 36 -3.61 4.01 -3.32
C LEU A 36 -4.93 3.35 -2.87
N ALA A 37 -6.07 3.94 -3.25
CA ALA A 37 -7.38 3.37 -2.97
C ALA A 37 -7.58 2.01 -3.64
N ALA A 38 -7.16 1.86 -4.90
CA ALA A 38 -7.22 0.60 -5.64
C ALA A 38 -6.34 -0.48 -5.01
N MET A 39 -5.14 -0.12 -4.54
CA MET A 39 -4.25 -1.03 -3.83
C MET A 39 -4.88 -1.53 -2.52
N LEU A 40 -5.46 -0.63 -1.72
CA LEU A 40 -6.16 -0.99 -0.49
C LEU A 40 -7.38 -1.88 -0.78
N LEU A 41 -8.12 -1.59 -1.85
CA LEU A 41 -9.26 -2.38 -2.27
C LEU A 41 -8.83 -3.80 -2.68
N ALA A 42 -7.74 -3.91 -3.45
CA ALA A 42 -7.17 -5.20 -3.82
C ALA A 42 -6.76 -6.01 -2.59
N LEU A 43 -6.17 -5.36 -1.57
CA LEU A 43 -5.81 -6.00 -0.31
C LEU A 43 -7.06 -6.47 0.47
N ALA A 44 -8.12 -5.67 0.48
CA ALA A 44 -9.38 -6.02 1.13
C ALA A 44 -10.04 -7.24 0.47
N ILE A 45 -10.07 -7.26 -0.87
CA ILE A 45 -10.53 -8.42 -1.65
C ILE A 45 -9.65 -9.62 -1.34
N TRP A 46 -8.33 -9.45 -1.31
CA TRP A 46 -7.40 -10.54 -1.01
C TRP A 46 -7.65 -11.14 0.37
N CYS A 47 -7.84 -10.32 1.42
CA CYS A 47 -8.22 -10.78 2.76
C CYS A 47 -9.48 -11.65 2.74
N LEU A 48 -10.47 -11.31 1.93
CA LEU A 48 -11.71 -12.08 1.79
C LEU A 48 -11.52 -13.37 0.98
N THR A 49 -10.59 -13.39 0.01
CA THR A 49 -10.26 -14.58 -0.79
C THR A 49 -9.32 -15.56 -0.11
N LEU A 50 -8.67 -15.18 1.00
CA LEU A 50 -7.79 -16.10 1.72
C LEU A 50 -8.55 -17.40 2.07
N PRO A 51 -7.94 -18.60 2.09
CA PRO A 51 -8.66 -19.85 2.42
C PRO A 51 -8.82 -20.04 3.93
N ARG A 52 -10.05 -20.21 4.47
CA ARG A 52 -10.38 -20.17 5.92
C ARG A 52 -9.42 -20.90 6.85
N ARG A 53 -8.90 -22.02 6.38
CA ARG A 53 -7.89 -22.83 7.06
C ARG A 53 -6.67 -22.03 7.55
N TYR A 54 -6.12 -21.11 6.73
CA TYR A 54 -4.91 -20.35 7.09
C TYR A 54 -5.08 -19.36 8.25
N VAL A 55 -6.30 -18.96 8.57
CA VAL A 55 -6.56 -17.90 9.57
C VAL A 55 -7.33 -18.45 10.77
N MET A 56 -7.97 -19.60 10.63
CA MET A 56 -8.76 -20.25 11.67
C MET A 56 -8.22 -21.62 12.08
N GLU A 57 -7.02 -22.01 11.62
CA GLU A 57 -6.30 -23.14 12.21
C GLU A 57 -6.15 -22.85 13.72
N ASP A 58 -6.64 -23.77 14.55
CA ASP A 58 -6.72 -23.69 16.02
C ASP A 58 -7.74 -22.71 16.64
N ALA A 59 -8.66 -22.15 15.85
CA ALA A 59 -9.71 -21.30 16.41
C ALA A 59 -10.71 -22.11 17.26
N LYS A 60 -10.70 -21.88 18.59
CA LYS A 60 -11.59 -22.50 19.59
C LYS A 60 -13.09 -22.34 19.29
N ARG A 61 -13.47 -21.37 18.45
CA ARG A 61 -14.83 -21.10 17.98
C ARG A 61 -14.80 -20.51 16.57
N SER A 62 -15.44 -21.19 15.62
CA SER A 62 -15.69 -20.70 14.26
C SER A 62 -17.04 -19.96 14.22
N THR A 63 -17.09 -18.76 14.79
CA THR A 63 -18.25 -17.87 14.70
C THR A 63 -18.03 -16.78 13.68
N TRP A 64 -19.11 -16.29 13.07
CA TRP A 64 -19.07 -15.26 12.01
C TRP A 64 -18.32 -13.99 12.44
N TRP A 65 -18.42 -13.63 13.73
CA TRP A 65 -17.79 -12.47 14.37
C TRP A 65 -16.33 -12.67 14.77
N ASN A 66 -15.85 -13.91 14.91
CA ASN A 66 -14.45 -14.18 15.23
C ASN A 66 -13.56 -14.14 13.96
N ASP A 67 -14.20 -13.89 12.80
CA ASP A 67 -13.74 -13.68 11.43
C ASP A 67 -12.54 -12.73 11.17
N PRO A 68 -11.24 -13.00 11.39
CA PRO A 68 -10.22 -11.95 11.36
C PRO A 68 -10.11 -11.27 10.00
N ARG A 69 -10.49 -11.98 8.93
CA ARG A 69 -10.48 -11.46 7.56
C ARG A 69 -11.54 -10.42 7.32
N ARG A 70 -12.70 -10.60 7.95
CA ARG A 70 -13.80 -9.65 7.85
C ARG A 70 -13.46 -8.37 8.58
N TRP A 71 -12.83 -8.49 9.75
CA TRP A 71 -12.32 -7.33 10.47
C TRP A 71 -11.20 -6.63 9.70
N ALA A 72 -10.25 -7.36 9.12
CA ALA A 72 -9.22 -6.79 8.25
C ALA A 72 -9.83 -6.07 7.03
N ALA A 73 -10.78 -6.70 6.33
CA ALA A 73 -11.48 -6.09 5.20
C ALA A 73 -12.31 -4.87 5.63
N LEU A 74 -12.95 -4.89 6.81
CA LEU A 74 -13.70 -3.77 7.35
C LEU A 74 -12.79 -2.58 7.67
N VAL A 75 -11.65 -2.81 8.32
CA VAL A 75 -10.65 -1.77 8.61
C VAL A 75 -10.12 -1.17 7.31
N LEU A 76 -9.81 -1.99 6.31
CA LEU A 76 -9.38 -1.50 4.99
C LEU A 76 -10.48 -0.70 4.29
N ALA A 77 -11.74 -1.12 4.38
CA ALA A 77 -12.87 -0.39 3.81
C ALA A 77 -13.05 0.98 4.48
N ILE A 78 -12.93 1.06 5.81
CA ILE A 78 -12.95 2.32 6.56
C ILE A 78 -11.78 3.21 6.13
N GLN A 79 -10.58 2.64 5.99
CA GLN A 79 -9.39 3.37 5.54
C GLN A 79 -9.60 3.98 4.16
N ILE A 80 -10.18 3.23 3.22
CA ILE A 80 -10.51 3.72 1.88
C ILE A 80 -11.54 4.84 1.96
N ALA A 81 -12.61 4.67 2.75
CA ALA A 81 -13.65 5.68 2.91
C ALA A 81 -13.10 6.99 3.48
N LEU A 82 -12.26 6.91 4.52
CA LEU A 82 -11.58 8.08 5.08
C LEU A 82 -10.68 8.75 4.05
N TYR A 83 -9.88 7.95 3.33
CA TYR A 83 -8.94 8.46 2.33
C TYR A 83 -9.64 9.15 1.13
N LEU A 84 -10.84 8.69 0.76
CA LEU A 84 -11.65 9.34 -0.28
C LEU A 84 -12.40 10.57 0.23
N SER A 85 -12.63 10.68 1.54
CA SER A 85 -13.34 11.82 2.16
C SER A 85 -12.44 13.02 2.50
N LEU A 86 -11.12 12.82 2.51
CA LEU A 86 -10.07 13.82 2.77
C LEU A 86 -9.38 14.29 1.46
#